data_AF-J2UKB7-F1
#
_entry.id   AF-J2UKB7-F1
#
_cell.length_a   1.000
_cell.length_b   1.000
_cell.length_c   1.000
_cell.angle_alpha   90.00
_cell.angle_beta   90.00
_cell.angle_gamma   90.00
#
_symmetry.space_group_name_H-M   'P 1'
#
loop_
_entity.id
_entity.type
_entity.pdbx_description
1 polymer ?
#
loop_
_entity_poly.entity_id
_entity_poly.type
_entity_poly.pdbx_seq_one_letter_code
_entity_poly.pdbx_strand_id
1 'polypeptide(L)'
;MAKIDAPNNDPQASPEPLPQPVSVPVSTLMKFRDKVYTSRQLILPETQRSLPVARGMVEVLGSDTEAVKFLKAHDEFELLKE
;
A
#
# COMPACT_ATOMS: atom_id res chain seq x y z
N MET A 1 -11.34 41.25 46.28
CA MET A 1 -12.04 40.67 45.11
C MET A 1 -11.79 41.56 43.90
N ALA A 2 -11.42 40.94 42.75
CA ALA A 2 -11.49 41.46 41.36
C ALA A 2 -10.58 42.66 40.97
N LYS A 3 -9.98 42.78 39.78
CA LYS A 3 -9.57 41.89 38.67
C LYS A 3 -8.79 42.81 37.68
N ILE A 4 -7.60 42.36 37.22
CA ILE A 4 -6.92 42.53 35.90
C ILE A 4 -6.89 43.90 35.17
N ASP A 5 -5.66 44.33 34.83
CA ASP A 5 -5.31 45.04 33.58
C ASP A 5 -4.06 44.37 32.95
N ALA A 6 -3.94 44.41 31.62
CA ALA A 6 -3.26 43.42 30.76
C ALA A 6 -1.88 43.92 30.24
N PRO A 7 -1.36 43.45 29.09
CA PRO A 7 -0.83 42.13 28.74
C PRO A 7 0.68 42.21 28.36
N ASN A 8 1.25 41.06 27.97
CA ASN A 8 2.22 40.89 26.87
C ASN A 8 3.54 40.17 27.25
N ASN A 9 3.65 38.92 26.80
CA ASN A 9 4.92 38.37 26.30
C ASN A 9 4.62 37.20 25.36
N ASP A 10 4.67 37.45 24.06
CA ASP A 10 4.68 36.44 23.00
C ASP A 10 5.75 35.36 23.24
N PRO A 11 5.46 34.06 23.14
CA PRO A 11 6.45 33.11 22.71
C PRO A 11 6.52 33.15 21.18
N GLN A 12 7.55 33.85 20.70
CA GLN A 12 8.21 33.70 19.41
C GLN A 12 7.75 32.46 18.62
N ALA A 13 6.95 32.71 17.57
CA ALA A 13 6.62 31.72 16.55
C ALA A 13 7.90 31.34 15.80
N SER A 14 8.45 30.18 16.14
CA SER A 14 9.41 29.48 15.28
C SER A 14 8.67 29.10 13.99
N PRO A 15 9.18 29.39 12.79
CA PRO A 15 8.52 28.97 11.56
C PRO A 15 8.54 27.44 11.52
N GLU A 16 7.38 26.82 11.75
CA GLU A 16 7.16 25.41 11.46
C GLU A 16 7.43 25.20 9.96
N PRO A 17 8.38 24.31 9.59
CA PRO A 17 8.61 24.00 8.19
C PRO A 17 7.34 23.36 7.63
N LEU A 18 6.77 24.00 6.59
CA LEU A 18 5.65 23.45 5.84
C LEU A 18 5.95 22.00 5.43
N PRO A 19 5.00 21.06 5.59
CA PRO A 19 5.19 19.69 5.15
C PRO A 19 5.45 19.69 3.65
N GLN A 20 6.69 19.37 3.27
CA GLN A 20 7.04 19.13 1.88
C GLN A 20 6.25 17.91 1.40
N PRO A 21 5.70 17.90 0.18
CA PRO A 21 5.06 16.72 -0.36
C PRO A 21 6.15 15.65 -0.52
N VAL A 22 6.17 14.70 0.41
CA VAL A 22 6.93 13.46 0.26
C VAL A 22 6.38 12.75 -0.98
N SER A 23 7.17 12.77 -2.05
CA SER A 23 6.89 11.99 -3.25
C SER A 23 6.99 10.52 -2.84
N VAL A 24 5.84 9.91 -2.53
CA VAL A 24 5.78 8.47 -2.30
C VAL A 24 6.14 7.79 -3.63
N PRO A 25 7.14 6.89 -3.65
CA PRO A 25 7.41 6.14 -4.87
C PRO A 25 6.13 5.40 -5.24
N VAL A 26 5.65 5.62 -6.45
CA VAL A 26 4.47 4.93 -6.98
C VAL A 26 4.84 3.46 -7.08
N SER A 27 4.38 2.66 -6.13
CA SER A 27 4.57 1.23 -6.13
C SER A 27 3.81 0.66 -7.33
N THR A 28 4.53 0.14 -8.33
CA THR A 28 3.92 -0.47 -9.50
C THR A 28 3.12 -1.70 -9.07
N LEU A 29 1.80 -1.66 -9.20
CA LEU A 29 0.93 -2.81 -8.97
C LEU A 29 0.93 -3.69 -10.23
N MET A 30 1.05 -5.00 -10.03
CA MET A 30 0.88 -6.00 -11.07
C MET A 30 -0.44 -6.72 -10.85
N LYS A 31 -1.18 -6.95 -11.94
CA LYS A 31 -2.47 -7.65 -11.89
C LYS A 31 -2.36 -9.00 -12.60
N PHE A 32 -2.85 -10.04 -11.95
CA PHE A 32 -2.89 -11.38 -12.50
C PHE A 32 -4.33 -11.86 -12.56
N ARG A 33 -4.74 -12.42 -13.71
CA ARG A 33 -6.02 -13.08 -13.87
C ARG A 33 -5.91 -14.54 -13.45
N ASP A 34 -6.78 -14.97 -12.57
CA ASP A 34 -7.00 -16.37 -12.24
C ASP A 34 -7.94 -16.98 -13.30
N LYS A 35 -7.46 -18.01 -13.99
CA LYS A 35 -8.21 -18.69 -15.07
C LYS A 35 -9.14 -19.79 -14.57
N VAL A 36 -9.02 -20.19 -13.29
CA VAL A 36 -9.71 -21.36 -12.73
C VAL A 36 -10.82 -20.92 -11.77
N TYR A 37 -10.56 -19.92 -10.93
CA TYR A 37 -11.49 -19.46 -9.90
C TYR A 37 -11.76 -17.97 -9.99
N THR A 38 -13.01 -17.58 -9.70
CA THR A 38 -13.40 -16.17 -9.57
C THR A 38 -13.11 -15.61 -8.17
N SER A 39 -13.03 -16.46 -7.15
CA SER A 39 -12.70 -16.08 -5.77
C SER A 39 -12.02 -17.23 -5.02
N ARG A 40 -10.89 -16.97 -4.36
CA ARG A 40 -10.21 -17.87 -3.42
C ARG A 40 -9.13 -17.15 -2.61
N GLN A 41 -8.56 -17.83 -1.63
CA GLN A 41 -7.36 -17.40 -0.92
C GLN A 41 -6.18 -18.26 -1.34
N LEU A 42 -5.09 -17.64 -1.78
CA LEU A 42 -3.81 -18.30 -2.02
C LEU A 42 -2.96 -18.17 -0.78
N ILE A 43 -2.33 -19.25 -0.35
CA ILE A 43 -1.38 -19.23 0.77
C ILE A 43 0.01 -19.40 0.18
N LEU A 44 0.85 -18.38 0.32
CA LEU A 44 2.24 -18.45 -0.15
C LEU A 44 3.02 -19.40 0.75
N PRO A 45 3.73 -20.40 0.19
CA PRO A 45 4.30 -21.48 0.98
C PRO A 45 5.41 -21.02 1.94
N GLU A 46 6.22 -20.02 1.57
CA GLU A 46 7.36 -19.57 2.38
C GLU A 46 6.93 -18.69 3.57
N THR A 47 6.06 -17.71 3.33
CA THR A 47 5.64 -16.75 4.37
C THR A 47 4.32 -17.10 5.05
N GLN A 48 3.58 -18.10 4.54
CA GLN A 48 2.19 -18.40 4.92
C GLN A 48 1.25 -17.19 4.74
N ARG A 49 1.68 -16.16 4.00
CA ARG A 49 0.88 -14.98 3.72
C ARG A 49 -0.25 -15.34 2.77
N SER A 50 -1.43 -14.79 3.03
CA SER A 50 -2.60 -14.95 2.18
C SER A 50 -2.67 -13.87 1.10
N LEU A 51 -2.92 -14.27 -0.15
CA LEU A 51 -3.27 -13.37 -1.26
C LEU A 51 -4.74 -13.62 -1.67
N PRO A 52 -5.61 -12.60 -1.63
CA PRO A 52 -6.99 -12.75 -2.08
C PRO A 52 -7.06 -12.74 -3.62
N VAL A 53 -7.74 -13.73 -4.20
CA VAL A 53 -8.30 -13.65 -5.54
C VAL A 53 -9.72 -13.10 -5.41
N ALA A 54 -10.01 -11.96 -6.03
CA ALA A 54 -11.34 -11.36 -6.05
C ALA A 54 -11.74 -11.02 -7.49
N ARG A 55 -12.93 -11.45 -7.91
CA ARG A 55 -13.43 -11.27 -9.29
C ARG A 55 -12.46 -11.80 -10.35
N GLY A 56 -11.78 -12.91 -10.03
CA GLY A 56 -10.80 -13.57 -10.89
C GLY A 56 -9.49 -12.81 -11.01
N MET A 57 -9.19 -11.90 -10.09
CA MET A 57 -7.98 -11.07 -10.12
C MET A 57 -7.21 -11.14 -8.81
N VAL A 58 -5.89 -11.11 -8.91
CA VAL A 58 -4.95 -10.90 -7.81
C VAL A 58 -4.11 -9.68 -8.14
N GLU A 59 -3.99 -8.76 -7.18
CA GLU A 59 -3.15 -7.57 -7.30
C GLU A 59 -2.01 -7.65 -6.30
N VAL A 60 -0.78 -7.48 -6.77
CA VAL A 60 0.44 -7.54 -5.95
C VAL A 60 1.37 -6.40 -6.30
N LEU A 61 2.24 -6.02 -5.37
CA LEU A 61 3.30 -5.06 -5.68
C LEU A 61 4.34 -5.73 -6.59
N GLY A 62 4.83 -5.02 -7.60
CA GLY A 62 5.91 -5.52 -8.46
C GLY A 62 7.22 -5.75 -7.69
N SER A 63 7.42 -5.05 -6.57
CA SER A 63 8.53 -5.26 -5.65
C SER A 63 8.38 -6.50 -4.76
N ASP A 64 7.19 -7.11 -4.74
CA ASP A 64 6.90 -8.33 -3.99
C ASP A 64 7.36 -9.55 -4.80
N THR A 65 8.68 -9.77 -4.79
CA THR A 65 9.32 -10.80 -5.61
C THR A 65 8.80 -12.21 -5.31
N GLU A 66 8.42 -12.50 -4.06
CA GLU A 66 7.82 -13.77 -3.66
C GLU A 66 6.46 -13.98 -4.33
N ALA A 67 5.53 -13.03 -4.18
CA ALA A 67 4.20 -13.15 -4.76
C ALA A 67 4.26 -13.20 -6.30
N VAL A 68 5.11 -12.35 -6.90
CA VAL A 68 5.30 -12.32 -8.36
C VAL A 68 5.89 -13.63 -8.87
N LYS A 69 6.87 -14.21 -8.16
CA LYS A 69 7.47 -15.50 -8.52
C LYS A 69 6.45 -16.63 -8.41
N PHE A 70 5.67 -16.66 -7.33
CA PHE A 70 4.60 -17.63 -7.14
C PHE A 70 3.59 -17.57 -8.28
N LEU A 71 3.02 -16.40 -8.57
CA LEU A 71 2.01 -16.25 -9.61
C LEU A 71 2.54 -16.57 -11.01
N LYS A 72 3.80 -16.23 -11.32
CA LYS A 72 4.43 -16.55 -12.61
C LYS A 72 4.81 -18.02 -12.78
N ALA A 73 5.00 -18.76 -11.68
CA ALA A 73 5.35 -20.18 -11.74
C ALA A 73 4.14 -21.10 -12.00
N HIS A 74 2.93 -20.55 -11.97
CA HIS A 74 1.69 -21.29 -12.07
C HIS A 74 0.92 -20.91 -13.35
N ASP A 75 0.71 -21.89 -14.24
CA ASP A 75 -0.02 -21.71 -15.50
C ASP A 75 -1.48 -21.27 -15.33
N GLU A 76 -2.06 -21.40 -14.14
CA GLU A 76 -3.43 -20.95 -13.86
C GLU A 76 -3.57 -19.42 -13.82
N PHE A 77 -2.46 -18.68 -13.69
CA PHE A 77 -2.47 -17.22 -13.68
C PHE A 77 -1.92 -16.62 -14.97
N GLU A 78 -2.55 -15.54 -15.40
CA GLU A 78 -2.12 -14.74 -16.54
C GLU A 78 -1.77 -13.33 -16.08
N LEU A 79 -0.56 -12.86 -16.36
CA LEU A 79 -0.17 -11.48 -16.09
C LEU A 79 -0.89 -10.54 -17.06
N LEU A 80 -1.69 -9.62 -16.52
CA LEU A 80 -2.32 -8.56 -17.27
C LEU A 80 -1.32 -7.40 -17.40
N LYS A 81 -0.96 -7.07 -18.64
CA LYS A 81 -0.25 -5.82 -18.92
C LYS A 81 -1.29 -4.70 -18.93
N GLU A 82 -0.97 -3.59 -18.28
CA GLU A 82 -1.73 -2.34 -18.39
C GLU A 82 -1.76 -1.82 -19.83
#